data_AF-A0A949FJ85-F1
#
_entry.id   AF-A0A949FJ85-F1
#
_cell.length_a   1.000
_cell.length_b   1.000
_cell.length_c   1.000
_cell.angle_alpha   90.00
_cell.angle_beta   90.00
_cell.angle_gamma   90.00
#
_symmetry.space_group_name_H-M   'P 1'
#
loop_
_entity.id
_entity.type
_entity.pdbx_description
1 polymer ?
#
loop_
_entity_poly.entity_id
_entity_poly.type
_entity_poly.pdbx_seq_one_letter_code
_entity_poly.pdbx_strand_id
1 'polypeptide(L)'
;MRRFIFVIFSLISSSVFAQEACNNIPAYYDQILSEVAKKNPQAISSLYDCFKRDRTLILKASVIDPSQFQNADESLQEDQVFILRLLKISSEVLQYAAPELRLDPFFMEKATYLNRYALQYASWTLLDNKLFMQRMIDLDPINYKFASDRLKLLPEFASKAFLDNGLLLEFAPQKIKEDKKLVKIAISSNSSAFEFAADSLKTDSELKKLAVTKTSIKSPENLQKFLSQNYFGNAEKEELGKVIKNQGKFFSKNKIIDRDYVTKWQRISGGSNERWQLIAANSRNYQNSWRKDFKKYPELAKKIEKFFLSHEVAENTLENLTTVFLWGVKKDPLTLVFNVYLVRDSTDQDLGPDFVDVSSLTAIAQKRKGKWEMTVIEVIFDSEERTDISYEDGLKRYNIWDLYVTDKKDKNPKIIFKVSDKFREYFEVFEEQKNGKYQKILTSDKR
;
A
#
# COMPACT_ATOMS: atom_id res chain seq x y z
N MET A 1 -17.19 28.72 -28.23
CA MET A 1 -16.76 27.59 -27.37
C MET A 1 -17.73 26.40 -27.39
N ARG A 2 -19.01 26.52 -27.01
CA ARG A 2 -19.98 25.38 -27.11
C ARG A 2 -20.25 24.86 -28.53
N ARG A 3 -20.09 25.70 -29.57
CA ARG A 3 -20.26 25.30 -30.99
C ARG A 3 -19.08 24.52 -31.59
N PHE A 4 -17.90 24.52 -30.97
CA PHE A 4 -16.70 23.83 -31.50
C PHE A 4 -16.51 22.42 -30.91
N ILE A 5 -17.05 22.15 -29.72
CA ILE A 5 -17.17 20.79 -29.16
C ILE A 5 -18.04 19.92 -30.08
N PHE A 6 -19.08 20.52 -30.68
CA PHE A 6 -19.90 19.91 -31.72
C PHE A 6 -19.15 19.68 -33.05
N VAL A 7 -18.00 20.32 -33.33
CA VAL A 7 -17.27 20.09 -34.59
C VAL A 7 -16.35 18.86 -34.52
N ILE A 8 -15.85 18.50 -33.33
CA ILE A 8 -15.22 17.18 -33.13
C ILE A 8 -16.30 16.09 -33.00
N PHE A 9 -17.47 16.40 -32.43
CA PHE A 9 -18.53 15.42 -32.15
C PHE A 9 -19.68 15.31 -33.18
N SER A 10 -19.83 16.18 -34.20
CA SER A 10 -21.06 16.21 -35.02
C SER A 10 -20.93 16.44 -36.53
N LEU A 11 -19.74 16.58 -37.14
CA LEU A 11 -19.57 16.82 -38.58
C LEU A 11 -18.13 16.33 -38.91
N ILE A 12 -17.78 15.50 -39.89
CA ILE A 12 -18.24 15.34 -41.28
C ILE A 12 -17.75 13.97 -41.78
N SER A 13 -18.56 13.30 -42.59
CA SER A 13 -18.30 12.10 -43.40
C SER A 13 -17.26 12.28 -44.52
N SER A 14 -16.18 13.05 -44.30
CA SER A 14 -15.09 13.22 -45.28
C SER A 14 -13.73 12.86 -44.70
N SER A 15 -13.02 11.97 -45.40
CA SER A 15 -11.71 11.43 -45.03
C SER A 15 -10.59 12.47 -44.89
N VAL A 16 -10.76 13.67 -45.47
CA VAL A 16 -9.75 14.73 -45.51
C VAL A 16 -9.54 15.38 -44.14
N PHE A 17 -10.61 15.67 -43.41
CA PHE A 17 -10.52 16.29 -42.06
C PHE A 17 -9.95 15.32 -41.02
N ALA A 18 -10.28 14.02 -41.12
CA ALA A 18 -9.70 12.99 -40.27
C ALA A 18 -8.18 12.92 -40.45
N GLN A 19 -7.71 12.96 -41.70
CA GLN A 19 -6.29 12.86 -42.02
C GLN A 19 -5.48 14.07 -41.53
N GLU A 20 -6.03 15.29 -41.63
CA GLU A 20 -5.38 16.50 -41.12
C GLU A 20 -5.29 16.49 -39.58
N ALA A 21 -6.36 16.09 -38.89
CA ALA A 21 -6.34 15.96 -37.43
C ALA A 21 -5.34 14.89 -36.95
N CYS A 22 -5.29 13.74 -37.62
CA CYS A 22 -4.34 12.67 -37.32
C CYS A 22 -2.87 13.06 -37.55
N ASN A 23 -2.60 14.04 -38.42
CA ASN A 23 -1.24 14.52 -38.66
C ASN A 23 -0.73 15.46 -37.56
N ASN A 24 -1.61 16.00 -36.71
CA ASN A 24 -1.25 16.94 -35.65
C ASN A 24 -2.02 16.68 -34.34
N ILE A 25 -2.03 15.43 -33.89
CA ILE A 25 -2.67 14.99 -32.64
C ILE A 25 -2.28 15.86 -31.42
N PRO A 26 -0.99 16.24 -31.21
CA PRO A 26 -0.59 17.01 -30.02
C PRO A 26 -1.30 18.35 -29.86
N ALA A 27 -1.73 18.99 -30.96
CA ALA A 27 -2.46 20.26 -30.91
C ALA A 27 -3.84 20.14 -30.22
N TYR A 28 -4.36 18.91 -30.06
CA TYR A 28 -5.68 18.65 -29.48
C TYR A 28 -5.62 18.08 -28.06
N TYR A 29 -4.43 17.81 -27.51
CA TYR A 29 -4.27 17.18 -26.19
C TYR A 29 -5.02 17.94 -25.09
N ASP A 30 -4.78 19.24 -24.95
CA ASP A 30 -5.34 20.02 -23.85
C ASP A 30 -6.87 20.00 -23.84
N GLN A 31 -7.49 20.07 -25.03
CA GLN A 31 -8.94 20.00 -25.16
C GLN A 31 -9.48 18.62 -24.78
N ILE A 32 -8.85 17.56 -25.30
CA ILE A 32 -9.28 16.17 -25.03
C ILE A 32 -9.12 15.85 -23.53
N LEU A 33 -7.97 16.18 -22.96
CA LEU A 33 -7.67 15.94 -21.54
C LEU A 33 -8.56 16.78 -20.61
N SER A 34 -8.99 17.98 -21.03
CA SER A 34 -9.98 18.76 -20.29
C SER A 34 -11.35 18.06 -20.21
N GLU A 35 -11.76 17.37 -21.28
CA GLU A 35 -12.99 16.57 -21.27
C GLU A 35 -12.85 15.30 -20.42
N VAL A 36 -11.69 14.63 -20.48
CA VAL A 36 -11.38 13.50 -19.59
C VAL A 36 -11.45 13.94 -18.11
N ALA A 37 -10.87 15.10 -17.76
CA ALA A 37 -10.90 15.63 -16.39
C ALA A 37 -12.32 15.97 -15.89
N LYS A 38 -13.27 16.22 -16.80
CA LYS A 38 -14.70 16.39 -16.48
C LYS A 38 -15.44 15.06 -16.31
N LYS A 39 -14.72 13.93 -16.31
CA LYS A 39 -15.28 12.56 -16.29
C LYS A 39 -16.23 12.28 -17.45
N ASN A 40 -15.94 12.84 -18.64
CA ASN A 40 -16.71 12.55 -19.83
C ASN A 40 -16.30 11.16 -20.39
N PRO A 41 -17.19 10.15 -20.36
CA PRO A 41 -16.86 8.80 -20.82
C PRO A 41 -16.62 8.73 -22.35
N GLN A 42 -17.03 9.75 -23.10
CA GLN A 42 -16.89 9.80 -24.56
C GLN A 42 -15.64 10.56 -25.04
N ALA A 43 -14.82 11.07 -24.11
CA ALA A 43 -13.70 11.94 -24.44
C ALA A 43 -12.69 11.29 -25.41
N ILE A 44 -12.44 9.98 -25.27
CA ILE A 44 -11.55 9.22 -26.17
C ILE A 44 -12.34 8.33 -27.15
N SER A 45 -13.45 7.71 -26.73
CA SER A 45 -14.16 6.71 -27.54
C SER A 45 -14.69 7.25 -28.87
N SER A 46 -15.05 8.53 -28.89
CA SER A 46 -15.57 9.25 -30.07
C SER A 46 -14.49 9.70 -31.08
N LEU A 47 -13.21 9.61 -30.72
CA LEU A 47 -12.11 10.06 -31.57
C LEU A 47 -11.77 9.05 -32.67
N TYR A 48 -11.07 9.53 -33.71
CA TYR A 48 -10.51 8.68 -34.76
C TYR A 48 -9.42 7.73 -34.21
N ASP A 49 -9.23 6.59 -34.87
CA ASP A 49 -8.31 5.53 -34.42
C ASP A 49 -6.87 6.01 -34.23
N CYS A 50 -6.41 6.99 -35.02
CA CYS A 50 -5.08 7.57 -34.85
C CYS A 50 -4.87 8.18 -33.45
N PHE A 51 -5.90 8.80 -32.85
CA PHE A 51 -5.85 9.32 -31.48
C PHE A 51 -5.83 8.18 -30.46
N LYS A 52 -6.58 7.10 -30.73
CA LYS A 52 -6.64 5.90 -29.88
C LYS A 52 -5.32 5.12 -29.88
N ARG A 53 -4.50 5.27 -30.93
CA ARG A 53 -3.14 4.73 -31.05
C ARG A 53 -2.06 5.66 -30.48
N ASP A 54 -2.39 6.93 -30.22
CA ASP A 54 -1.41 7.89 -29.73
C ASP A 54 -1.05 7.59 -28.26
N ARG A 55 0.11 6.98 -28.07
CA ARG A 55 0.62 6.54 -26.75
C ARG A 55 0.62 7.66 -25.73
N THR A 56 1.00 8.87 -26.14
CA THR A 56 1.15 10.01 -25.24
C THR A 56 -0.21 10.50 -24.75
N LEU A 57 -1.18 10.63 -25.66
CA LEU A 57 -2.56 10.99 -25.33
C LEU A 57 -3.18 9.95 -24.40
N ILE A 58 -3.12 8.67 -24.78
CA ILE A 58 -3.72 7.58 -23.98
C ILE A 58 -3.07 7.53 -22.60
N LEU A 59 -1.74 7.61 -22.51
CA LEU A 59 -1.05 7.65 -21.23
C LEU A 59 -1.54 8.82 -20.36
N LYS A 60 -1.59 10.04 -20.90
CA LYS A 60 -2.06 11.23 -20.17
C LYS A 60 -3.53 11.12 -19.76
N ALA A 61 -4.38 10.59 -20.64
CA ALA A 61 -5.79 10.37 -20.34
C ALA A 61 -5.97 9.34 -19.22
N SER A 62 -5.25 8.22 -19.27
CA SER A 62 -5.27 7.18 -18.25
C SER A 62 -4.68 7.62 -16.91
N VAL A 63 -3.80 8.62 -16.90
CA VAL A 63 -3.33 9.26 -15.64
C VAL A 63 -4.46 10.03 -14.96
N ILE A 64 -5.35 10.67 -15.73
CA ILE A 64 -6.48 11.45 -15.20
C ILE A 64 -7.65 10.52 -14.82
N ASP A 65 -7.97 9.57 -15.68
CA ASP A 65 -9.05 8.60 -15.51
C ASP A 65 -8.62 7.25 -16.13
N PRO A 66 -8.21 6.27 -15.31
CA PRO A 66 -7.77 4.95 -15.78
C PRO A 66 -8.79 4.24 -16.69
N SER A 67 -10.09 4.51 -16.53
CA SER A 67 -11.14 3.91 -17.34
C SER A 67 -11.06 4.31 -18.82
N GLN A 68 -10.38 5.40 -19.16
CA GLN A 68 -10.18 5.82 -20.55
C GLN A 68 -9.32 4.83 -21.34
N PHE A 69 -8.51 3.99 -20.68
CA PHE A 69 -7.69 3.00 -21.37
C PHE A 69 -8.53 1.98 -22.15
N GLN A 70 -9.79 1.76 -21.76
CA GLN A 70 -10.73 0.91 -22.52
C GLN A 70 -10.93 1.37 -23.97
N ASN A 71 -10.68 2.64 -24.25
CA ASN A 71 -10.86 3.25 -25.56
C ASN A 71 -9.55 3.32 -26.37
N ALA A 72 -8.45 2.83 -25.82
CA ALA A 72 -7.19 2.71 -26.54
C ALA A 72 -7.32 1.69 -27.67
N ASP A 73 -6.53 1.87 -28.72
CA ASP A 73 -6.43 0.90 -29.81
C ASP A 73 -5.84 -0.42 -29.30
N GLU A 74 -6.23 -1.54 -29.92
CA GLU A 74 -5.81 -2.90 -29.54
C GLU A 74 -4.28 -3.01 -29.46
N SER A 75 -3.54 -2.33 -30.35
CA SER A 75 -2.06 -2.32 -30.33
C SER A 75 -1.47 -1.80 -29.02
N LEU A 76 -2.17 -0.93 -28.29
CA LEU A 76 -1.75 -0.46 -26.96
C LEU A 76 -2.28 -1.35 -25.83
N GLN A 77 -3.43 -2.01 -26.03
CA GLN A 77 -3.99 -3.00 -25.11
C GLN A 77 -3.20 -4.31 -25.10
N GLU A 78 -2.43 -4.57 -26.17
CA GLU A 78 -1.52 -5.71 -26.29
C GLU A 78 -0.07 -5.36 -25.90
N ASP A 79 0.27 -4.07 -25.85
CA ASP A 79 1.64 -3.65 -25.52
C ASP A 79 1.93 -3.82 -24.03
N GLN A 80 2.64 -4.90 -23.72
CA GLN A 80 3.10 -5.23 -22.39
C GLN A 80 3.84 -4.07 -21.71
N VAL A 81 4.80 -3.44 -22.39
CA VAL A 81 5.63 -2.38 -21.81
C VAL A 81 4.78 -1.15 -21.50
N PHE A 82 3.85 -0.83 -22.38
CA PHE A 82 2.91 0.27 -22.18
C PHE A 82 2.00 0.02 -20.97
N ILE A 83 1.44 -1.18 -20.86
CA ILE A 83 0.55 -1.54 -19.76
C ILE A 83 1.31 -1.58 -18.44
N LEU A 84 2.49 -2.23 -18.37
CA LEU A 84 3.30 -2.24 -17.15
C LEU A 84 3.63 -0.82 -16.67
N ARG A 85 3.84 0.12 -17.60
CA ARG A 85 4.02 1.55 -17.27
C ARG A 85 2.75 2.16 -16.65
N LEU A 86 1.56 1.81 -17.14
CA LEU A 86 0.28 2.26 -16.59
C LEU A 86 -0.05 1.63 -15.22
N LEU A 87 0.44 0.40 -14.93
CA LEU A 87 0.25 -0.24 -13.62
C LEU A 87 0.91 0.52 -12.47
N LYS A 88 1.93 1.32 -12.77
CA LYS A 88 2.51 2.28 -11.82
C LYS A 88 1.53 3.38 -11.40
N ILE A 89 0.35 3.44 -12.00
CA ILE A 89 -0.67 4.47 -11.74
C ILE A 89 -1.95 3.81 -11.25
N SER A 90 -2.43 2.78 -11.96
CA SER A 90 -3.63 2.05 -11.55
C SER A 90 -3.60 0.62 -12.11
N SER A 91 -3.95 -0.35 -11.27
CA SER A 91 -4.13 -1.74 -11.70
C SER A 91 -5.39 -1.94 -12.53
N GLU A 92 -6.37 -1.02 -12.46
CA GLU A 92 -7.64 -1.11 -13.19
C GLU A 92 -7.45 -1.21 -14.70
N VAL A 93 -6.35 -0.67 -15.24
CA VAL A 93 -6.03 -0.77 -16.67
C VAL A 93 -5.92 -2.21 -17.16
N LEU A 94 -5.60 -3.17 -16.28
CA LEU A 94 -5.56 -4.60 -16.64
C LEU A 94 -6.92 -5.13 -17.08
N GLN A 95 -8.03 -4.56 -16.59
CA GLN A 95 -9.36 -5.00 -17.01
C GLN A 95 -9.60 -4.78 -18.51
N TYR A 96 -8.83 -3.87 -19.14
CA TYR A 96 -8.88 -3.56 -20.57
C TYR A 96 -7.64 -4.04 -21.34
N ALA A 97 -6.67 -4.64 -20.66
CA ALA A 97 -5.54 -5.28 -21.31
C ALA A 97 -6.01 -6.51 -22.08
N ALA A 98 -5.29 -6.82 -23.16
CA ALA A 98 -5.52 -8.01 -23.97
C ALA A 98 -5.57 -9.27 -23.08
N PRO A 99 -6.57 -10.15 -23.25
CA PRO A 99 -6.74 -11.33 -22.40
C PRO A 99 -5.48 -12.21 -22.30
N GLU A 100 -4.68 -12.26 -23.36
CA GLU A 100 -3.43 -13.01 -23.48
C GLU A 100 -2.42 -12.56 -22.43
N LEU A 101 -2.36 -11.25 -22.11
CA LEU A 101 -1.47 -10.72 -21.09
C LEU A 101 -1.91 -11.15 -19.68
N ARG A 102 -3.23 -11.20 -19.43
CA ARG A 102 -3.79 -11.70 -18.17
C ARG A 102 -3.67 -13.23 -18.03
N LEU A 103 -3.39 -13.93 -19.12
CA LEU A 103 -3.08 -15.37 -19.16
C LEU A 103 -1.58 -15.66 -19.05
N ASP A 104 -0.72 -14.69 -19.34
CA ASP A 104 0.74 -14.84 -19.30
C ASP A 104 1.26 -14.79 -17.84
N PRO A 105 1.82 -15.90 -17.32
CA PRO A 105 2.34 -15.95 -15.96
C PRO A 105 3.51 -14.99 -15.74
N PHE A 106 4.37 -14.74 -16.73
CA PHE A 106 5.52 -13.84 -16.57
C PHE A 106 5.06 -12.39 -16.53
N PHE A 107 4.13 -12.02 -17.41
CA PHE A 107 3.53 -10.69 -17.39
C PHE A 107 2.79 -10.44 -16.07
N MET A 108 1.94 -11.38 -15.63
CA MET A 108 1.16 -11.21 -14.39
C MET A 108 2.03 -11.24 -13.13
N GLU A 109 3.15 -11.96 -13.13
CA GLU A 109 4.14 -11.90 -12.05
C GLU A 109 4.75 -10.49 -11.95
N LYS A 110 5.21 -9.91 -13.07
CA LYS A 110 5.68 -8.51 -13.11
C LYS A 110 4.58 -7.51 -12.74
N ALA A 111 3.36 -7.71 -13.22
CA ALA A 111 2.22 -6.84 -12.92
C ALA A 111 1.87 -6.84 -11.43
N THR A 112 1.84 -8.03 -10.81
CA THR A 112 1.59 -8.22 -9.37
C THR A 112 2.66 -7.55 -8.52
N TYR A 113 3.90 -7.63 -9.00
CA TYR A 113 5.01 -6.95 -8.39
C TYR A 113 4.87 -5.42 -8.50
N LEU A 114 4.52 -4.91 -9.70
CA LEU A 114 4.33 -3.47 -9.94
C LEU A 114 3.18 -2.86 -9.17
N ASN A 115 2.11 -3.61 -8.96
CA ASN A 115 0.93 -3.15 -8.23
C ASN A 115 0.29 -4.32 -7.49
N ARG A 116 0.20 -4.24 -6.16
CA ARG A 116 -0.35 -5.31 -5.31
C ARG A 116 -1.78 -5.73 -5.65
N TYR A 117 -2.54 -4.87 -6.33
CA TYR A 117 -3.91 -5.17 -6.73
C TYR A 117 -3.99 -5.82 -8.12
N ALA A 118 -2.90 -5.86 -8.89
CA ALA A 118 -2.90 -6.38 -10.25
C ALA A 118 -3.31 -7.85 -10.34
N LEU A 119 -2.93 -8.67 -9.35
CA LEU A 119 -3.21 -10.11 -9.37
C LEU A 119 -4.71 -10.43 -9.43
N GLN A 120 -5.57 -9.53 -8.97
CA GLN A 120 -7.03 -9.70 -9.06
C GLN A 120 -7.56 -9.77 -10.50
N TYR A 121 -6.80 -9.24 -11.46
CA TYR A 121 -7.13 -9.25 -12.88
C TYR A 121 -6.51 -10.42 -13.64
N ALA A 122 -5.65 -11.23 -12.99
CA ALA A 122 -5.13 -12.43 -13.64
C ALA A 122 -6.28 -13.35 -14.09
N SER A 123 -6.05 -14.07 -15.19
CA SER A 123 -6.99 -15.08 -15.65
C SER A 123 -7.23 -16.13 -14.57
N TRP A 124 -8.44 -16.69 -14.55
CA TRP A 124 -8.77 -17.78 -13.63
C TRP A 124 -7.80 -18.96 -13.77
N THR A 125 -7.33 -19.25 -14.99
CA THR A 125 -6.35 -20.31 -15.27
C THR A 125 -5.02 -20.09 -14.52
N LEU A 126 -4.53 -18.85 -14.44
CA LEU A 126 -3.36 -18.53 -13.60
C LEU A 126 -3.68 -18.62 -12.12
N LEU A 127 -4.83 -18.09 -11.69
CA LEU A 127 -5.27 -18.14 -10.29
C LEU A 127 -5.55 -19.57 -9.79
N ASP A 128 -5.78 -20.53 -10.69
CA ASP A 128 -5.88 -21.97 -10.40
C ASP A 128 -4.57 -22.74 -10.68
N ASN A 129 -3.53 -22.08 -11.21
CA ASN A 129 -2.23 -22.69 -11.43
C ASN A 129 -1.43 -22.77 -10.12
N LYS A 130 -1.15 -24.00 -9.66
CA LYS A 130 -0.46 -24.24 -8.39
C LYS A 130 0.93 -23.58 -8.32
N LEU A 131 1.76 -23.74 -9.35
CA LEU A 131 3.13 -23.23 -9.32
C LEU A 131 3.17 -21.70 -9.35
N PHE A 132 2.32 -21.09 -10.17
CA PHE A 132 2.19 -19.64 -10.24
C PHE A 132 1.70 -19.06 -8.92
N MET A 133 0.58 -19.57 -8.38
CA MET A 133 0.05 -19.06 -7.12
C MET A 133 0.96 -19.34 -5.92
N GLN A 134 1.72 -20.43 -5.94
CA GLN A 134 2.75 -20.66 -4.93
C GLN A 134 3.78 -19.53 -4.95
N ARG A 135 4.31 -19.14 -6.12
CA ARG A 135 5.23 -18.00 -6.23
C ARG A 135 4.59 -16.70 -5.74
N MET A 136 3.33 -16.43 -6.11
CA MET A 136 2.64 -15.20 -5.70
C MET A 136 2.41 -15.13 -4.18
N ILE A 137 2.04 -16.25 -3.54
CA ILE A 137 1.90 -16.35 -2.07
C ILE A 137 3.26 -16.32 -1.37
N ASP A 138 4.29 -16.87 -2.02
CA ASP A 138 5.65 -16.83 -1.52
C ASP A 138 6.22 -15.41 -1.51
N LEU A 139 5.82 -14.59 -2.49
CA LEU A 139 6.12 -13.16 -2.58
C LEU A 139 5.37 -12.36 -1.51
N ASP A 140 4.04 -12.42 -1.50
CA ASP A 140 3.20 -11.80 -0.47
C ASP A 140 2.05 -12.76 -0.09
N PRO A 141 1.98 -13.22 1.17
CA PRO A 141 0.94 -14.12 1.64
C PRO A 141 -0.49 -13.58 1.46
N ILE A 142 -0.70 -12.26 1.32
CA ILE A 142 -2.01 -11.67 1.02
C ILE A 142 -2.61 -12.18 -0.30
N ASN A 143 -1.75 -12.60 -1.25
CA ASN A 143 -2.15 -13.12 -2.55
C ASN A 143 -2.96 -14.41 -2.46
N TYR A 144 -2.95 -15.07 -1.30
CA TYR A 144 -3.83 -16.21 -1.00
C TYR A 144 -5.30 -15.90 -1.29
N LYS A 145 -5.76 -14.67 -1.06
CA LYS A 145 -7.16 -14.29 -1.29
C LYS A 145 -7.60 -14.42 -2.76
N PHE A 146 -6.65 -14.34 -3.70
CA PHE A 146 -6.90 -14.42 -5.14
C PHE A 146 -6.81 -15.85 -5.70
N ALA A 147 -6.21 -16.78 -4.97
CA ALA A 147 -6.12 -18.17 -5.41
C ALA A 147 -7.52 -18.77 -5.63
N SER A 148 -7.63 -19.72 -6.55
CA SER A 148 -8.85 -20.50 -6.74
C SER A 148 -9.24 -21.23 -5.45
N ASP A 149 -10.53 -21.57 -5.31
CA ASP A 149 -11.00 -22.31 -4.13
C ASP A 149 -10.28 -23.65 -3.97
N ARG A 150 -9.97 -24.34 -5.09
CA ARG A 150 -9.20 -25.60 -5.09
C ARG A 150 -7.80 -25.40 -4.51
N LEU A 151 -7.11 -24.32 -4.86
CA LEU A 151 -5.78 -24.03 -4.33
C LEU A 151 -5.82 -23.50 -2.89
N LYS A 152 -6.86 -22.75 -2.51
CA LYS A 152 -7.06 -22.33 -1.11
C LYS A 152 -7.30 -23.51 -0.18
N LEU A 153 -7.82 -24.63 -0.68
CA LEU A 153 -7.96 -25.87 0.07
C LEU A 153 -6.63 -26.58 0.38
N LEU A 154 -5.52 -26.15 -0.22
CA LEU A 154 -4.20 -26.73 0.04
C LEU A 154 -3.68 -26.27 1.41
N PRO A 155 -3.44 -27.19 2.37
CA PRO A 155 -2.96 -26.82 3.70
C PRO A 155 -1.65 -26.04 3.68
N GLU A 156 -0.76 -26.30 2.71
CA GLU A 156 0.50 -25.57 2.57
C GLU A 156 0.29 -24.08 2.26
N PHE A 157 -0.69 -23.74 1.40
CA PHE A 157 -1.00 -22.37 1.04
C PHE A 157 -1.69 -21.65 2.19
N ALA A 158 -2.71 -22.28 2.76
CA ALA A 158 -3.45 -21.76 3.91
C ALA A 158 -2.52 -21.55 5.11
N SER A 159 -1.68 -22.52 5.46
CA SER A 159 -0.74 -22.40 6.57
C SER A 159 0.27 -21.27 6.35
N LYS A 160 0.80 -21.11 5.13
CA LYS A 160 1.74 -20.03 4.83
C LYS A 160 1.07 -18.66 4.95
N ALA A 161 -0.12 -18.51 4.35
CA ALA A 161 -0.95 -17.32 4.46
C ALA A 161 -1.24 -16.96 5.92
N PHE A 162 -1.77 -17.91 6.68
CA PHE A 162 -2.23 -17.67 8.05
C PHE A 162 -1.09 -17.46 9.01
N LEU A 163 0.07 -18.11 8.81
CA LEU A 163 1.25 -17.87 9.64
C LEU A 163 1.73 -16.42 9.54
N ASP A 164 1.52 -15.78 8.39
CA ASP A 164 1.87 -14.39 8.20
C ASP A 164 0.78 -13.42 8.67
N ASN A 165 -0.45 -13.63 8.18
CA ASN A 165 -1.61 -12.84 8.56
C ASN A 165 -2.82 -13.75 8.84
N GLY A 166 -3.13 -13.93 10.13
CA GLY A 166 -4.25 -14.77 10.56
C GLY A 166 -5.62 -14.33 10.02
N LEU A 167 -5.82 -13.05 9.69
CA LEU A 167 -7.09 -12.55 9.15
C LEU A 167 -7.40 -13.11 7.75
N LEU A 168 -6.40 -13.62 7.03
CA LEU A 168 -6.62 -14.26 5.75
C LEU A 168 -7.50 -15.53 5.83
N LEU A 169 -7.75 -16.03 7.04
CA LEU A 169 -8.76 -17.05 7.29
C LEU A 169 -10.15 -16.62 6.80
N GLU A 170 -10.47 -15.33 6.81
CA GLU A 170 -11.73 -14.78 6.26
C GLU A 170 -11.97 -15.22 4.82
N PHE A 171 -10.91 -15.21 3.99
CA PHE A 171 -10.96 -15.54 2.56
C PHE A 171 -10.84 -17.04 2.28
N ALA A 172 -10.70 -17.86 3.32
CA ALA A 172 -10.53 -19.30 3.17
C ALA A 172 -11.89 -20.01 2.93
N PRO A 173 -11.91 -21.10 2.13
CA PRO A 173 -13.08 -21.94 2.00
C PRO A 173 -13.51 -22.53 3.34
N GLN A 174 -14.80 -22.86 3.47
CA GLN A 174 -15.39 -23.37 4.72
C GLN A 174 -14.63 -24.58 5.29
N LYS A 175 -14.19 -25.51 4.44
CA LYS A 175 -13.41 -26.68 4.86
C LYS A 175 -12.09 -26.32 5.57
N ILE A 176 -11.46 -25.20 5.21
CA ILE A 176 -10.25 -24.70 5.89
C ILE A 176 -10.61 -24.02 7.22
N LYS A 177 -11.75 -23.32 7.27
CA LYS A 177 -12.31 -22.73 8.51
C LYS A 177 -12.77 -23.78 9.52
N GLU A 178 -12.95 -25.03 9.10
CA GLU A 178 -13.24 -26.20 9.94
C GLU A 178 -12.00 -27.00 10.35
N ASP A 179 -10.85 -26.75 9.71
CA ASP A 179 -9.59 -27.40 10.10
C ASP A 179 -9.04 -26.74 11.36
N LYS A 180 -9.24 -27.42 12.50
CA LYS A 180 -8.77 -26.96 13.82
C LYS A 180 -7.28 -26.61 13.84
N LYS A 181 -6.41 -27.29 13.08
CA LYS A 181 -4.96 -27.00 13.06
C LYS A 181 -4.68 -25.69 12.32
N LEU A 182 -5.29 -25.50 11.14
CA LEU A 182 -5.12 -24.27 10.35
C LEU A 182 -5.75 -23.06 11.03
N VAL A 183 -6.95 -23.22 11.61
CA VAL A 183 -7.58 -22.19 12.44
C VAL A 183 -6.72 -21.84 13.65
N LYS A 184 -6.10 -22.83 14.30
CA LYS A 184 -5.16 -22.57 15.39
C LYS A 184 -3.94 -21.77 14.93
N ILE A 185 -3.42 -22.02 13.73
CA ILE A 185 -2.34 -21.22 13.14
C ILE A 185 -2.81 -19.79 12.91
N ALA A 186 -3.99 -19.61 12.31
CA ALA A 186 -4.59 -18.30 12.07
C ALA A 186 -4.80 -17.52 13.38
N ILE A 187 -5.44 -18.11 14.40
CA ILE A 187 -5.62 -17.49 15.73
C ILE A 187 -4.28 -17.21 16.39
N SER A 188 -3.30 -18.09 16.17
CA SER A 188 -1.94 -17.86 16.65
C SER A 188 -1.24 -16.70 15.95
N SER A 189 -1.68 -16.36 14.74
CA SER A 189 -1.16 -15.23 13.98
C SER A 189 -2.05 -13.99 14.04
N ASN A 190 -3.31 -14.09 14.47
CA ASN A 190 -4.17 -12.98 14.79
C ASN A 190 -5.33 -13.51 15.62
N SER A 191 -5.46 -13.11 16.88
CA SER A 191 -6.54 -13.62 17.73
C SER A 191 -7.94 -13.32 17.17
N SER A 192 -8.10 -12.22 16.44
CA SER A 192 -9.37 -11.86 15.76
C SER A 192 -9.72 -12.83 14.62
N ALA A 193 -8.78 -13.63 14.12
CA ALA A 193 -9.08 -14.70 13.17
C ALA A 193 -10.09 -15.71 13.73
N PHE A 194 -10.24 -15.80 15.05
CA PHE A 194 -11.26 -16.63 15.69
C PHE A 194 -12.68 -16.31 15.22
N GLU A 195 -12.97 -15.06 14.87
CA GLU A 195 -14.27 -14.65 14.31
C GLU A 195 -14.58 -15.34 12.98
N PHE A 196 -13.54 -15.65 12.20
CA PHE A 196 -13.66 -16.28 10.88
C PHE A 196 -13.57 -17.81 10.93
N ALA A 197 -13.34 -18.41 12.10
CA ALA A 197 -13.42 -19.86 12.27
C ALA A 197 -14.86 -20.35 11.99
N ALA A 198 -15.02 -21.61 11.61
CA ALA A 198 -16.33 -22.22 11.52
C ALA A 198 -17.02 -22.23 12.89
N ASP A 199 -18.36 -22.14 12.91
CA ASP A 199 -19.13 -22.05 14.15
C ASP A 199 -18.92 -23.25 15.07
N SER A 200 -18.68 -24.44 14.51
CA SER A 200 -18.28 -25.64 15.25
C SER A 200 -17.01 -25.43 16.07
N LEU A 201 -16.00 -24.75 15.51
CA LEU A 201 -14.73 -24.44 16.16
C LEU A 201 -14.80 -23.21 17.07
N LYS A 202 -15.76 -22.30 16.87
CA LYS A 202 -16.00 -21.18 17.78
C LYS A 202 -16.46 -21.63 19.16
N THR A 203 -16.96 -22.85 19.31
CA THR A 203 -17.33 -23.42 20.62
C THR A 203 -16.17 -24.16 21.31
N ASP A 204 -15.08 -24.46 20.58
CA ASP A 204 -13.93 -25.20 21.07
C ASP A 204 -13.22 -24.45 22.20
N SER A 205 -13.08 -25.11 23.35
CA SER A 205 -12.54 -24.51 24.57
C SER A 205 -11.06 -24.16 24.46
N GLU A 206 -10.27 -24.94 23.71
CA GLU A 206 -8.85 -24.66 23.49
C GLU A 206 -8.67 -23.45 22.59
N LEU A 207 -9.45 -23.35 21.50
CA LEU A 207 -9.38 -22.21 20.58
C LEU A 207 -9.90 -20.92 21.22
N LYS A 208 -11.01 -20.98 21.98
CA LYS A 208 -11.49 -19.84 22.80
C LYS A 208 -10.40 -19.36 23.74
N LYS A 209 -9.81 -20.28 24.50
CA LYS A 209 -8.72 -19.94 25.43
C LYS A 209 -7.53 -19.37 24.66
N LEU A 210 -7.16 -19.94 23.52
CA LEU A 210 -6.06 -19.43 22.70
C LEU A 210 -6.31 -18.01 22.21
N ALA A 211 -7.52 -17.71 21.72
CA ALA A 211 -7.92 -16.37 21.29
C ALA A 211 -7.87 -15.38 22.47
N VAL A 212 -8.48 -15.73 23.62
CA VAL A 212 -8.53 -14.88 24.83
C VAL A 212 -7.16 -14.69 25.49
N THR A 213 -6.29 -15.70 25.49
CA THR A 213 -4.94 -15.60 26.08
C THR A 213 -3.98 -14.79 25.20
N LYS A 214 -4.34 -14.54 23.93
CA LYS A 214 -3.59 -13.66 23.03
C LYS A 214 -4.12 -12.23 22.99
N THR A 215 -5.39 -12.01 23.31
CA THR A 215 -5.92 -10.68 23.58
C THR A 215 -5.47 -10.17 24.96
N SER A 216 -4.16 -10.12 25.28
CA SER A 216 -3.66 -9.69 26.60
C SER A 216 -3.85 -8.19 26.89
N ILE A 217 -4.97 -7.64 26.46
CA ILE A 217 -5.47 -6.34 26.84
C ILE A 217 -6.34 -6.58 28.06
N LYS A 218 -5.90 -6.11 29.23
CA LYS A 218 -6.74 -6.10 30.43
C LYS A 218 -7.99 -5.22 30.28
N SER A 219 -8.11 -4.42 29.20
CA SER A 219 -9.36 -3.96 28.57
C SER A 219 -9.04 -2.98 27.40
N PRO A 220 -9.44 -3.25 26.13
CA PRO A 220 -9.34 -2.28 25.02
C PRO A 220 -9.97 -0.93 25.36
N GLU A 221 -11.00 -0.95 26.19
CA GLU A 221 -11.72 0.22 26.69
C GLU A 221 -10.81 1.11 27.55
N ASN A 222 -9.94 0.54 28.37
CA ASN A 222 -8.97 1.29 29.17
C ASN A 222 -7.90 1.94 28.31
N LEU A 223 -7.42 1.24 27.27
CA LEU A 223 -6.49 1.81 26.30
C LEU A 223 -7.17 2.94 25.48
N GLN A 224 -8.40 2.73 25.01
CA GLN A 224 -9.20 3.74 24.33
C GLN A 224 -9.43 4.97 25.22
N LYS A 225 -9.75 4.76 26.51
CA LYS A 225 -9.89 5.81 27.52
C LYS A 225 -8.56 6.53 27.75
N PHE A 226 -7.46 5.81 27.85
CA PHE A 226 -6.12 6.39 27.97
C PHE A 226 -5.78 7.28 26.77
N LEU A 227 -6.00 6.81 25.54
CA LEU A 227 -5.78 7.61 24.33
C LEU A 227 -6.66 8.88 24.36
N SER A 228 -7.95 8.72 24.67
CA SER A 228 -8.94 9.81 24.79
C SER A 228 -8.52 10.87 25.80
N GLN A 229 -8.04 10.48 26.97
CA GLN A 229 -7.68 11.40 28.05
C GLN A 229 -6.34 12.10 27.84
N ASN A 230 -5.40 11.46 27.12
CA ASN A 230 -4.02 11.94 27.07
C ASN A 230 -3.64 12.59 25.75
N TYR A 231 -4.28 12.17 24.66
CA TYR A 231 -3.90 12.60 23.32
C TYR A 231 -5.03 13.30 22.58
N PHE A 232 -6.30 13.06 22.88
CA PHE A 232 -7.37 13.83 22.24
C PHE A 232 -7.66 15.12 23.01
N GLY A 233 -7.79 16.24 22.30
CA GLY A 233 -8.26 17.53 22.83
C GLY A 233 -9.50 18.01 22.10
N ASN A 234 -10.28 18.89 22.74
CA ASN A 234 -11.38 19.62 22.10
C ASN A 234 -10.83 20.88 21.42
N ALA A 235 -11.14 21.09 20.14
CA ALA A 235 -10.94 22.37 19.46
C ALA A 235 -12.12 23.31 19.77
N GLU A 236 -11.88 24.62 19.83
CA GLU A 236 -12.93 25.62 20.05
C GLU A 236 -13.82 25.80 18.80
N LYS A 237 -15.05 26.30 19.03
CA LYS A 237 -16.26 26.27 18.19
C LYS A 237 -16.16 26.59 16.70
N GLU A 238 -15.04 27.06 16.20
CA GLU A 238 -14.86 27.45 14.79
C GLU A 238 -14.12 26.39 13.95
N GLU A 239 -13.47 25.39 14.56
CA GLU A 239 -12.89 24.25 13.85
C GLU A 239 -13.39 22.91 14.41
N LEU A 240 -14.25 22.23 13.65
CA LEU A 240 -15.04 21.07 14.07
C LEU A 240 -14.24 19.75 14.04
N GLY A 241 -13.43 19.47 15.07
CA GLY A 241 -12.80 18.15 15.22
C GLY A 241 -12.15 17.84 16.57
N LYS A 242 -12.09 16.55 16.94
CA LYS A 242 -11.19 16.05 17.98
C LYS A 242 -9.76 16.11 17.44
N VAL A 243 -8.86 16.83 18.12
CA VAL A 243 -7.46 16.97 17.68
C VAL A 243 -6.56 16.03 18.47
N ILE A 244 -5.63 15.36 17.80
CA ILE A 244 -4.59 14.53 18.44
C ILE A 244 -3.37 15.40 18.81
N LYS A 245 -2.95 15.38 20.08
CA LYS A 245 -1.88 16.20 20.69
C LYS A 245 -0.91 15.34 21.53
N ASN A 246 0.25 15.91 21.88
CA ASN A 246 1.24 15.36 22.83
C ASN A 246 1.95 14.05 22.40
N GLN A 247 2.74 14.07 21.32
CA GLN A 247 3.56 12.92 20.90
C GLN A 247 4.67 12.59 21.92
N GLY A 248 4.90 11.30 22.17
CA GLY A 248 6.01 10.80 22.99
C GLY A 248 5.93 11.20 24.47
N LYS A 249 4.73 11.44 24.97
CA LYS A 249 4.46 11.95 26.33
C LYS A 249 5.02 11.04 27.43
N PHE A 250 4.92 9.72 27.29
CA PHE A 250 5.28 8.76 28.35
C PHE A 250 6.61 8.04 28.09
N PHE A 251 7.00 7.86 26.82
CA PHE A 251 8.21 7.13 26.45
C PHE A 251 9.17 7.95 25.58
N SER A 252 9.24 9.28 25.76
CA SER A 252 10.16 10.16 25.02
C SER A 252 11.64 9.72 25.05
N LYS A 253 12.11 9.15 26.16
CA LYS A 253 13.50 8.66 26.30
C LYS A 253 13.84 7.49 25.36
N ASN A 254 12.83 6.84 24.80
CA ASN A 254 12.98 5.70 23.90
C ASN A 254 13.19 6.14 22.44
N LYS A 255 13.00 7.43 22.14
CA LYS A 255 13.29 8.03 20.84
C LYS A 255 14.79 7.95 20.57
N ILE A 256 15.19 7.31 19.46
CA ILE A 256 16.58 7.27 18.99
C ILE A 256 16.75 8.28 17.86
N ILE A 257 15.78 8.29 16.92
CA ILE A 257 15.67 9.24 15.83
C ILE A 257 14.21 9.69 15.77
N ASP A 258 14.04 11.00 15.71
CA ASP A 258 12.76 11.68 15.57
C ASP A 258 13.00 12.88 14.68
N ARG A 259 12.76 12.71 13.38
CA ARG A 259 12.98 13.74 12.38
C ARG A 259 11.62 14.12 11.82
N ASP A 260 11.28 15.38 11.99
CA ASP A 260 10.07 15.99 11.45
C ASP A 260 10.26 16.27 9.94
N TYR A 261 10.36 15.20 9.15
CA TYR A 261 10.39 15.30 7.70
C TYR A 261 8.98 15.59 7.20
N VAL A 262 8.69 16.88 7.05
CA VAL A 262 7.47 17.28 6.35
C VAL A 262 7.71 17.09 4.86
N THR A 263 7.07 16.09 4.27
CA THR A 263 6.94 15.93 2.82
C THR A 263 5.58 16.44 2.39
N LYS A 264 5.51 17.11 1.24
CA LYS A 264 4.23 17.52 0.65
C LYS A 264 4.24 17.24 -0.84
N TRP A 265 3.11 16.85 -1.38
CA TRP A 265 2.94 16.83 -2.83
C TRP A 265 2.84 18.27 -3.32
N GLN A 266 3.79 18.69 -4.14
CA GLN A 266 3.73 19.97 -4.83
C GLN A 266 3.32 19.73 -6.27
N ARG A 267 2.33 20.52 -6.72
CA ARG A 267 2.05 20.68 -8.13
C ARG A 267 3.19 21.46 -8.77
N ILE A 268 3.94 20.81 -9.66
CA ILE A 268 4.97 21.47 -10.44
C ILE A 268 4.35 21.80 -11.79
N SER A 269 4.10 23.09 -11.99
CA SER A 269 3.61 23.64 -13.25
C SER A 269 4.80 23.97 -14.14
N GLY A 270 5.11 23.08 -15.09
CA GLY A 270 6.11 23.32 -16.13
C GLY A 270 5.48 23.12 -17.51
N GLY A 271 4.84 24.15 -18.06
CA GLY A 271 4.17 24.09 -19.36
C GLY A 271 2.85 23.30 -19.36
N SER A 272 2.54 22.62 -20.47
CA SER A 272 1.26 21.90 -20.71
C SER A 272 1.09 20.57 -19.96
N ASN A 273 2.05 20.17 -19.12
CA ASN A 273 1.94 18.98 -18.29
C ASN A 273 2.02 19.37 -16.82
N GLU A 274 0.89 19.27 -16.12
CA GLU A 274 0.87 19.33 -14.66
C GLU A 274 1.42 18.00 -14.13
N ARG A 275 2.51 18.05 -13.37
CA ARG A 275 3.06 16.89 -12.64
C ARG A 275 2.96 17.16 -11.14
N TRP A 276 2.47 16.18 -10.41
CA TRP A 276 2.54 16.18 -8.95
C TRP A 276 3.80 15.46 -8.51
N GLN A 277 4.54 16.05 -7.58
CA GLN A 277 5.79 15.50 -7.06
C GLN A 277 5.84 15.61 -5.54
N LEU A 278 6.28 14.56 -4.84
CA LEU A 278 6.56 14.63 -3.42
C LEU A 278 7.86 15.41 -3.21
N ILE A 279 7.77 16.52 -2.49
CA ILE A 279 8.92 17.35 -2.17
C ILE A 279 9.12 17.45 -0.67
N ALA A 280 10.37 17.63 -0.26
CA ALA A 280 10.68 18.10 1.07
C ALA A 280 10.08 19.50 1.27
N ALA A 281 9.17 19.65 2.23
CA ALA A 281 8.59 20.94 2.58
C ALA A 281 9.55 21.81 3.39
N ASN A 282 10.61 21.23 3.96
CA ASN A 282 11.58 21.93 4.81
C ASN A 282 13.03 21.74 4.29
N SER A 283 13.78 22.84 4.22
CA SER A 283 15.20 22.85 3.80
C SER A 283 16.15 22.15 4.78
N ARG A 284 15.68 21.81 5.99
CA ARG A 284 16.42 20.97 6.96
C ARG A 284 16.25 19.46 6.71
N ASN A 285 15.43 19.06 5.74
CA ASN A 285 15.25 17.65 5.36
C ASN A 285 16.47 17.05 4.62
N TYR A 286 17.66 17.67 4.73
CA TYR A 286 18.86 17.26 4.01
C TYR A 286 19.76 16.38 4.89
N GLN A 287 20.33 15.37 4.21
CA GLN A 287 21.54 14.63 4.59
C GLN A 287 21.46 13.73 5.82
N ASN A 288 20.83 12.56 5.70
CA ASN A 288 21.36 11.33 6.30
C ASN A 288 20.75 10.10 5.59
N SER A 289 21.60 9.29 4.96
CA SER A 289 21.19 7.98 4.46
C SER A 289 20.68 7.14 5.63
N TRP A 290 19.52 6.50 5.45
CA TRP A 290 18.95 5.59 6.44
C TRP A 290 19.97 4.53 6.91
N ARG A 291 20.88 4.07 6.03
CA ARG A 291 21.94 3.12 6.39
C ARG A 291 22.84 3.61 7.53
N LYS A 292 23.14 4.91 7.57
CA LYS A 292 23.95 5.52 8.64
C LYS A 292 23.22 5.46 9.98
N ASP A 293 21.91 5.62 9.96
CA ASP A 293 21.06 5.58 11.15
C ASP A 293 21.01 4.19 11.79
N PHE A 294 21.12 3.15 10.97
CA PHE A 294 21.20 1.76 11.41
C PHE A 294 22.64 1.25 11.61
N LYS A 295 23.67 2.11 11.65
CA LYS A 295 25.08 1.69 11.86
C LYS A 295 25.30 0.88 13.13
N LYS A 296 24.51 1.13 14.20
CA LYS A 296 24.52 0.33 15.44
C LYS A 296 23.90 -1.07 15.28
N TYR A 297 23.15 -1.29 14.21
CA TYR A 297 22.38 -2.48 13.92
C TYR A 297 22.61 -2.96 12.46
N PRO A 298 23.86 -3.27 12.06
CA PRO A 298 24.21 -3.55 10.66
C PRO A 298 23.43 -4.74 10.06
N GLU A 299 23.18 -5.78 10.87
CA GLU A 299 22.40 -6.94 10.45
C GLU A 299 20.90 -6.63 10.27
N LEU A 300 20.39 -5.58 10.94
CA LEU A 300 19.03 -5.09 10.69
C LEU A 300 19.00 -4.28 9.39
N ALA A 301 20.01 -3.43 9.14
CA ALA A 301 20.12 -2.68 7.89
C ALA A 301 20.12 -3.63 6.67
N LYS A 302 20.96 -4.67 6.69
CA LYS A 302 20.97 -5.71 5.63
C LYS A 302 19.62 -6.41 5.47
N LYS A 303 18.89 -6.63 6.57
CA LYS A 303 17.57 -7.26 6.50
C LYS A 303 16.55 -6.34 5.83
N ILE A 304 16.61 -5.05 6.09
CA ILE A 304 15.77 -4.03 5.45
C ILE A 304 16.11 -3.94 3.95
N GLU A 305 17.41 -3.89 3.59
CA GLU A 305 17.84 -3.95 2.18
C GLU A 305 17.31 -5.20 1.48
N LYS A 306 17.53 -6.37 2.07
CA LYS A 306 17.06 -7.62 1.48
C LYS A 306 15.55 -7.65 1.31
N PHE A 307 14.80 -7.05 2.24
CA PHE A 307 13.35 -6.91 2.10
C PHE A 307 13.01 -6.09 0.85
N PHE A 308 13.63 -4.93 0.66
CA PHE A 308 13.36 -4.11 -0.53
C PHE A 308 13.85 -4.76 -1.83
N LEU A 309 15.03 -5.36 -1.84
CA LEU A 309 15.56 -6.06 -3.02
C LEU A 309 14.72 -7.30 -3.40
N SER A 310 14.11 -7.99 -2.43
CA SER A 310 13.19 -9.10 -2.73
C SER A 310 11.84 -8.62 -3.26
N HIS A 311 11.55 -7.33 -3.13
CA HIS A 311 10.45 -6.65 -3.79
C HIS A 311 11.03 -5.70 -4.82
N GLU A 312 12.02 -6.17 -5.61
CA GLU A 312 12.74 -5.54 -6.75
C GLU A 312 12.90 -4.00 -6.72
N VAL A 313 13.00 -3.39 -5.54
CA VAL A 313 13.19 -1.95 -5.39
C VAL A 313 14.59 -1.63 -5.86
N ALA A 314 14.71 -0.68 -6.77
CA ALA A 314 15.98 -0.31 -7.36
C ALA A 314 16.96 0.26 -6.32
N GLU A 315 18.25 -0.04 -6.48
CA GLU A 315 19.29 0.34 -5.50
C GLU A 315 19.40 1.87 -5.34
N ASN A 316 19.22 2.64 -6.41
CA ASN A 316 19.14 4.10 -6.38
C ASN A 316 17.95 4.60 -5.53
N THR A 317 16.78 3.96 -5.63
CA THR A 317 15.62 4.27 -4.77
C THR A 317 15.94 3.94 -3.31
N LEU A 318 16.64 2.82 -3.06
CA LEU A 318 17.10 2.44 -1.72
C LEU A 318 18.12 3.42 -1.11
N GLU A 319 19.02 3.97 -1.93
CA GLU A 319 20.00 4.97 -1.51
C GLU A 319 19.34 6.29 -1.08
N ASN A 320 18.18 6.61 -1.67
CA ASN A 320 17.43 7.83 -1.41
C ASN A 320 16.42 7.73 -0.24
N LEU A 321 16.23 6.54 0.33
CA LEU A 321 15.42 6.38 1.54
C LEU A 321 16.04 7.10 2.75
N THR A 322 15.17 7.60 3.61
CA THR A 322 15.54 8.32 4.83
C THR A 322 14.75 7.80 6.02
N THR A 323 15.42 7.63 7.16
CA THR A 323 14.74 7.25 8.41
C THR A 323 14.08 8.48 9.02
N VAL A 324 12.76 8.46 9.12
CA VAL A 324 11.97 9.53 9.78
C VAL A 324 11.93 9.30 11.28
N PHE A 325 11.71 8.06 11.68
CA PHE A 325 11.68 7.67 13.09
C PHE A 325 12.43 6.36 13.32
N LEU A 326 13.12 6.27 14.47
CA LEU A 326 13.67 5.04 15.02
C LEU A 326 13.53 5.10 16.54
N TRP A 327 12.76 4.20 17.14
CA TRP A 327 12.51 4.18 18.58
C TRP A 327 12.84 2.79 19.14
N GLY A 328 13.46 2.76 20.31
CA GLY A 328 13.63 1.52 21.07
C GLY A 328 12.34 1.17 21.81
N VAL A 329 11.76 0.01 21.59
CA VAL A 329 10.53 -0.39 22.30
C VAL A 329 10.87 -1.06 23.63
N LYS A 330 11.79 -2.04 23.59
CA LYS A 330 12.29 -2.75 24.77
C LYS A 330 13.67 -3.36 24.53
N LYS A 331 14.36 -3.75 25.60
CA LYS A 331 15.74 -4.28 25.55
C LYS A 331 15.83 -5.80 25.41
N ASP A 332 14.81 -6.55 25.85
CA ASP A 332 14.81 -8.02 25.81
C ASP A 332 13.45 -8.61 25.38
N PRO A 333 13.37 -9.24 24.18
CA PRO A 333 14.36 -9.11 23.11
C PRO A 333 14.53 -7.64 22.71
N LEU A 334 15.69 -7.26 22.17
CA LEU A 334 15.88 -5.90 21.66
C LEU A 334 14.86 -5.67 20.55
N THR A 335 13.92 -4.76 20.79
CA THR A 335 12.89 -4.38 19.84
C THR A 335 13.07 -2.93 19.44
N LEU A 336 13.06 -2.67 18.14
CA LEU A 336 13.07 -1.35 17.53
C LEU A 336 11.82 -1.20 16.66
N VAL A 337 11.24 0.00 16.64
CA VAL A 337 10.22 0.38 15.67
C VAL A 337 10.77 1.54 14.86
N PHE A 338 10.59 1.49 13.54
CA PHE A 338 11.16 2.47 12.65
C PHE A 338 10.30 2.72 11.44
N ASN A 339 10.59 3.83 10.79
CA ASN A 339 9.97 4.20 9.54
C ASN A 339 11.01 4.81 8.60
N VAL A 340 11.10 4.28 7.39
CA VAL A 340 11.90 4.83 6.30
C VAL A 340 10.98 5.29 5.17
N TYR A 341 11.28 6.45 4.59
CA TYR A 341 10.53 7.04 3.47
C TYR A 341 11.46 7.46 2.35
N LEU A 342 10.94 7.39 1.14
CA LEU A 342 11.48 8.08 -0.01
C LEU A 342 11.00 9.54 0.06
N VAL A 343 11.91 10.43 0.49
CA VAL A 343 11.60 11.86 0.73
C VAL A 343 11.95 12.72 -0.50
N ARG A 344 12.44 12.10 -1.57
CA ARG A 344 12.81 12.73 -2.85
C ARG A 344 12.52 11.80 -4.02
N ASP A 345 12.23 12.38 -5.18
CA ASP A 345 12.29 11.64 -6.44
C ASP A 345 13.67 10.97 -6.58
N SER A 346 13.66 9.70 -6.90
CA SER A 346 14.74 9.11 -7.69
C SER A 346 14.88 9.96 -8.95
N THR A 347 16.02 10.61 -9.15
CA THR A 347 16.28 11.41 -10.35
C THR A 347 16.57 10.50 -11.54
N ASP A 348 15.68 9.59 -11.91
CA ASP A 348 15.95 8.71 -13.05
C ASP A 348 14.76 8.66 -14.01
N GLN A 349 14.93 9.41 -15.10
CA GLN A 349 14.43 8.99 -16.40
C GLN A 349 15.03 7.61 -16.68
N ASP A 350 14.19 6.64 -17.08
CA ASP A 350 14.59 5.31 -17.55
C ASP A 350 14.94 4.22 -16.51
N LEU A 351 14.25 4.18 -15.38
CA LEU A 351 14.07 2.89 -14.68
C LEU A 351 13.11 2.04 -15.52
N GLY A 352 13.68 1.06 -16.24
CA GLY A 352 12.99 0.12 -17.12
C GLY A 352 11.78 -0.59 -16.47
N PRO A 353 11.08 -1.45 -17.22
CA PRO A 353 9.78 -2.01 -16.82
C PRO A 353 9.82 -2.90 -15.56
N ASP A 354 11.00 -3.24 -15.04
CA ASP A 354 11.21 -4.23 -13.99
C ASP A 354 11.43 -3.62 -12.58
N PHE A 355 11.22 -2.32 -12.36
CA PHE A 355 11.47 -1.68 -11.06
C PHE A 355 10.23 -1.00 -10.47
N VAL A 356 9.98 -1.27 -9.18
CA VAL A 356 8.96 -0.61 -8.33
C VAL A 356 9.65 0.40 -7.43
N ASP A 357 9.13 1.62 -7.44
CA ASP A 357 9.53 2.62 -6.46
C ASP A 357 8.74 2.41 -5.16
N VAL A 358 9.40 2.62 -4.03
CA VAL A 358 8.79 2.46 -2.70
C VAL A 358 8.76 3.80 -1.99
N SER A 359 7.57 4.23 -1.57
CA SER A 359 7.37 5.50 -0.89
C SER A 359 7.71 5.40 0.58
N SER A 360 7.35 4.28 1.22
CA SER A 360 7.63 4.09 2.65
C SER A 360 7.65 2.63 3.12
N LEU A 361 8.34 2.40 4.23
CA LEU A 361 8.26 1.19 5.04
C LEU A 361 8.18 1.57 6.52
N THR A 362 7.14 1.12 7.20
CA THR A 362 7.01 1.13 8.65
C THR A 362 7.12 -0.29 9.16
N ALA A 363 8.04 -0.56 10.09
CA ALA A 363 8.23 -1.90 10.61
C ALA A 363 8.70 -1.92 12.07
N ILE A 364 8.46 -3.07 12.70
CA ILE A 364 8.94 -3.40 14.05
C ILE A 364 9.92 -4.57 13.92
N ALA A 365 11.16 -4.34 14.34
CA ALA A 365 12.23 -5.33 14.27
C ALA A 365 12.62 -5.81 15.67
N GLN A 366 12.79 -7.13 15.81
CA GLN A 366 13.20 -7.77 17.05
C GLN A 366 14.45 -8.61 16.85
N LYS A 367 15.39 -8.54 17.80
CA LYS A 367 16.56 -9.43 17.81
C LYS A 367 16.31 -10.63 18.72
N ARG A 368 16.01 -11.79 18.14
CA ARG A 368 15.71 -13.05 18.83
C ARG A 368 16.74 -14.11 18.47
N LYS A 369 17.35 -14.75 19.48
CA LYS A 369 18.39 -15.78 19.30
C LYS A 369 19.48 -15.36 18.29
N GLY A 370 19.89 -14.10 18.35
CA GLY A 370 20.92 -13.52 17.46
C GLY A 370 20.42 -13.10 16.08
N LYS A 371 19.20 -13.45 15.66
CA LYS A 371 18.63 -13.10 14.35
C LYS A 371 17.62 -11.95 14.46
N TRP A 372 17.58 -11.11 13.43
CA TRP A 372 16.53 -10.09 13.32
C TRP A 372 15.29 -10.68 12.65
N GLU A 373 14.16 -10.53 13.33
CA GLU A 373 12.82 -10.76 12.81
C GLU A 373 12.17 -9.39 12.59
N MET A 374 11.41 -9.22 11.52
CA MET A 374 10.78 -7.95 11.16
C MET A 374 9.30 -8.19 10.92
N THR A 375 8.46 -7.44 11.63
CA THR A 375 7.03 -7.34 11.35
C THR A 375 6.82 -6.06 10.56
N VAL A 376 6.44 -6.19 9.29
CA VAL A 376 6.05 -5.04 8.46
C VAL A 376 4.69 -4.57 8.95
N ILE A 377 4.59 -3.29 9.29
CA ILE A 377 3.34 -2.65 9.70
C ILE A 377 2.62 -2.09 8.50
N GLU A 378 3.36 -1.37 7.66
CA GLU A 378 2.90 -0.87 6.37
C GLU A 378 4.10 -0.73 5.45
N VAL A 379 3.92 -1.08 4.18
CA VAL A 379 4.82 -0.72 3.09
C VAL A 379 3.95 -0.11 2.00
N ILE A 380 4.41 0.99 1.43
CA ILE A 380 3.67 1.73 0.41
C ILE A 380 4.58 1.81 -0.81
N PHE A 381 4.17 1.17 -1.88
CA PHE A 381 4.82 1.30 -3.18
C PHE A 381 4.25 2.52 -3.93
N ASP A 382 5.07 3.22 -4.71
CA ASP A 382 4.70 4.46 -5.42
C ASP A 382 3.49 4.27 -6.34
N SER A 383 3.24 3.04 -6.78
CA SER A 383 2.11 2.66 -7.62
C SER A 383 0.77 2.60 -6.91
N GLU A 384 0.76 2.61 -5.57
CA GLU A 384 -0.46 2.51 -4.76
C GLU A 384 -1.09 3.88 -4.44
N GLU A 385 -0.37 4.98 -4.64
CA GLU A 385 -0.70 6.28 -4.03
C GLU A 385 -0.97 7.42 -5.04
N ARG A 386 -1.07 7.14 -6.34
CA ARG A 386 -1.36 8.22 -7.30
C ARG A 386 -2.80 8.74 -7.20
N THR A 387 -2.89 9.90 -6.55
CA THR A 387 -3.67 11.10 -6.90
C THR A 387 -5.19 11.00 -6.85
N ASP A 388 -5.74 10.96 -5.64
CA ASP A 388 -7.00 11.64 -5.37
C ASP A 388 -6.69 12.95 -4.62
N ILE A 389 -7.15 14.08 -5.17
CA ILE A 389 -7.11 15.43 -4.56
C ILE A 389 -7.66 15.48 -3.12
N SER A 390 -8.31 14.42 -2.66
CA SER A 390 -8.78 14.26 -1.28
C SER A 390 -7.75 13.72 -0.28
N TYR A 391 -6.55 13.29 -0.70
CA TYR A 391 -5.45 13.09 0.24
C TYR A 391 -4.69 14.40 0.38
N GLU A 392 -4.93 15.14 1.46
CA GLU A 392 -4.24 16.40 1.80
C GLU A 392 -2.69 16.28 1.72
N ASP A 393 -2.19 15.04 1.85
CA ASP A 393 -0.79 14.66 1.91
C ASP A 393 -0.39 13.48 0.99
N GLY A 394 -1.32 12.97 0.18
CA GLY A 394 -1.14 11.91 -0.83
C GLY A 394 -0.53 10.58 -0.37
N LEU A 395 -0.47 10.30 0.94
CA LEU A 395 0.06 9.06 1.51
C LEU A 395 -0.70 8.68 2.79
N LYS A 396 -0.98 7.39 3.01
CA LYS A 396 -1.33 6.93 4.36
C LYS A 396 -0.08 6.98 5.25
N ARG A 397 -0.09 7.80 6.31
CA ARG A 397 1.10 8.02 7.14
C ARG A 397 1.02 7.31 8.48
N TYR A 398 2.09 6.59 8.85
CA TYR A 398 2.25 5.97 10.16
C TYR A 398 3.29 6.74 10.98
N ASN A 399 2.82 7.56 11.93
CA ASN A 399 3.69 8.27 12.85
C ASN A 399 3.81 7.52 14.16
N ILE A 400 5.01 7.10 14.54
CA ILE A 400 5.24 6.48 15.87
C ILE A 400 4.94 7.54 16.93
N TRP A 401 3.84 7.35 17.65
CA TRP A 401 3.28 8.38 18.52
C TRP A 401 3.76 8.26 19.96
N ASP A 402 3.59 7.09 20.58
CA ASP A 402 4.09 6.79 21.92
C ASP A 402 4.09 5.28 22.18
N LEU A 403 4.48 4.86 23.37
CA LEU A 403 4.27 3.50 23.86
C LEU A 403 3.25 3.48 25.01
N TYR A 404 2.69 2.31 25.30
CA TYR A 404 1.76 2.10 26.40
C TYR A 404 2.07 0.79 27.13
N VAL A 405 2.05 0.83 28.46
CA VAL A 405 2.20 -0.34 29.33
C VAL A 405 1.01 -0.40 30.26
N THR A 406 0.47 -1.59 30.52
CA THR A 406 -0.74 -1.72 31.34
C THR A 406 -0.48 -1.44 32.82
N ASP A 407 0.74 -1.73 33.29
CA ASP A 407 1.18 -1.48 34.65
C ASP A 407 2.73 -1.49 34.73
N LYS A 408 3.31 -1.20 35.90
CA LYS A 408 4.76 -1.14 36.10
C LYS A 408 5.49 -2.48 35.84
N LYS A 409 4.77 -3.60 35.80
CA LYS A 409 5.33 -4.94 35.56
C LYS A 409 5.18 -5.39 34.10
N ASP A 410 4.43 -4.67 33.28
CA ASP A 410 4.28 -4.97 31.86
C ASP A 410 5.60 -4.72 31.12
N LYS A 411 6.24 -5.81 30.69
CA LYS A 411 7.51 -5.81 29.95
C LYS A 411 7.32 -5.72 28.44
N ASN A 412 6.07 -5.65 27.96
CA ASN A 412 5.72 -5.65 26.54
C ASN A 412 4.94 -4.37 26.21
N PRO A 413 5.65 -3.23 26.05
CA PRO A 413 5.03 -1.98 25.65
C PRO A 413 4.30 -2.16 24.31
N LYS A 414 3.06 -1.68 24.29
CA LYS A 414 2.24 -1.54 23.11
C LYS A 414 2.69 -0.29 22.37
N ILE A 415 2.82 -0.36 21.06
CA ILE A 415 3.28 0.74 20.23
C ILE A 415 2.06 1.46 19.69
N ILE A 416 1.97 2.76 19.94
CA ILE A 416 0.88 3.60 19.45
C ILE A 416 1.38 4.33 18.21
N PHE A 417 0.72 4.11 17.09
CA PHE A 417 0.90 4.90 15.88
C PHE A 417 -0.25 5.88 15.74
N LYS A 418 0.04 7.13 15.45
CA LYS A 418 -0.93 8.06 14.88
C LYS A 418 -0.95 7.80 13.38
N VAL A 419 -2.09 7.40 12.87
CA VAL A 419 -2.31 7.11 11.46
C VAL A 419 -3.16 8.23 10.87
N SER A 420 -2.69 8.79 9.76
CA SER A 420 -3.42 9.79 8.98
C SER A 420 -3.74 9.20 7.61
N ASP A 421 -5.02 9.16 7.26
CA ASP A 421 -5.53 8.76 5.94
C ASP A 421 -6.49 9.83 5.37
N LYS A 422 -7.07 9.56 4.18
CA LYS A 422 -7.99 10.46 3.45
C LYS A 422 -9.09 11.11 4.30
N PHE A 423 -9.58 10.43 5.33
CA PHE A 423 -10.79 10.86 6.02
C PHE A 423 -10.52 11.45 7.40
N ARG A 424 -9.38 11.11 8.02
CA ARG A 424 -9.17 11.38 9.45
C ARG A 424 -7.78 11.01 9.94
N GLU A 425 -7.50 11.50 11.13
CA GLU A 425 -6.45 11.00 12.00
C GLU A 425 -7.03 10.09 13.08
N TYR A 426 -6.34 8.99 13.37
CA TYR A 426 -6.71 8.03 14.41
C TYR A 426 -5.46 7.36 14.97
N PHE A 427 -5.62 6.54 16.00
CA PHE A 427 -4.56 5.70 16.52
C PHE A 427 -4.72 4.27 16.08
N GLU A 428 -3.62 3.64 15.71
CA GLU A 428 -3.49 2.18 15.68
C GLU A 428 -2.49 1.75 16.73
N VAL A 429 -2.85 0.76 17.54
CA VAL A 429 -1.98 0.27 18.62
C VAL A 429 -1.58 -1.17 18.34
N PHE A 430 -0.29 -1.45 18.46
CA PHE A 430 0.29 -2.76 18.17
C PHE A 430 0.89 -3.39 19.44
N GLU A 431 0.66 -4.68 19.63
CA GLU A 431 1.19 -5.47 20.76
C GLU A 431 1.96 -6.67 20.24
N GLU A 432 3.09 -6.98 20.91
CA GLU A 432 3.85 -8.18 20.65
C GLU A 432 3.06 -9.43 21.07
N GLN A 433 2.94 -10.36 20.14
CA GLN A 433 2.31 -11.65 20.40
C GLN A 433 3.30 -12.68 20.91
N LYS A 434 2.78 -13.82 21.40
CA LYS A 434 3.60 -14.95 21.86
C LYS A 434 4.62 -15.47 20.82
N ASN A 435 4.31 -15.37 19.53
CA ASN A 435 5.23 -15.76 18.45
C ASN A 435 6.31 -14.70 18.17
N GLY A 436 6.20 -13.51 18.76
CA GLY A 436 7.10 -12.36 18.57
C GLY A 436 6.65 -11.36 17.54
N LYS A 437 5.71 -11.70 16.67
CA LYS A 437 5.18 -10.72 15.73
C LYS A 437 4.37 -9.68 16.49
N TYR A 438 4.45 -8.43 16.04
CA TYR A 438 3.58 -7.37 16.54
C TYR A 438 2.27 -7.37 15.75
N GLN A 439 1.15 -7.13 16.44
CA GLN A 439 -0.17 -7.15 15.81
C GLN A 439 -0.99 -5.98 16.27
N LYS A 440 -1.79 -5.43 15.35
CA LYS A 440 -2.74 -4.38 15.66
C LYS A 440 -3.81 -4.94 16.60
N ILE A 441 -3.93 -4.32 17.77
CA ILE A 441 -4.88 -4.70 18.82
C ILE A 441 -5.99 -3.68 19.02
N LEU A 442 -5.81 -2.47 18.51
CA LEU A 442 -6.80 -1.40 18.62
C LEU A 442 -6.65 -0.46 17.43
N THR A 443 -7.77 -0.11 16.82
CA THR A 443 -7.91 1.10 16.01
C THR A 443 -8.80 2.03 16.82
N SER A 444 -8.34 3.23 17.18
CA SER A 444 -9.13 4.11 18.00
C SER A 444 -10.40 4.49 17.25
N ASP A 445 -11.54 4.17 17.86
CA ASP A 445 -12.75 3.99 17.09
C ASP A 445 -13.28 5.25 16.39
N LYS A 446 -13.85 4.94 15.23
CA LYS A 446 -14.78 5.72 14.39
C LYS A 446 -16.01 6.01 15.26
N ARG A 447 -16.28 7.28 15.58
CA ARG A 447 -17.68 7.64 15.85
C ARG A 447 -18.30 8.01 14.52
#